data_AF-A0A0K1JTD1-F1
#
_entry.id   AF-A0A0K1JTD1-F1
#
_cell.length_a   1.000
_cell.length_b   1.000
_cell.length_c   1.000
_cell.angle_alpha   90.00
_cell.angle_beta   90.00
_cell.angle_gamma   90.00
#
_symmetry.space_group_name_H-M   'P 1'
#
loop_
_entity.id
_entity.type
_entity.pdbx_description
1 polymer ?
#
loop_
_entity_poly.entity_id
_entity_poly.type
_entity_poly.pdbx_seq_one_letter_code
_entity_poly.pdbx_strand_id
1 'polypeptide(L)'
;MAISDDLQDIALFRSSQFTPFLPDECQANPGVYGAELAYWLARELAQRKLVTSYPLAEDWGWLLSYETSSGDEFSLHCGNEEGSTNKWLISLRRHARGLFGRDKPAFAEAVLLVEGIRAVLLSSAAIAELEWLAGQSGQR
;
A
#
# COMPACT_ATOMS: atom_id res chain seq x y z
N MET A 1 -10.36 -16.28 4.45
CA MET A 1 -10.35 -15.33 3.32
C MET A 1 -9.39 -15.91 2.28
N ALA A 2 -9.85 -16.23 1.07
CA ALA A 2 -8.95 -16.75 0.04
C ALA A 2 -7.91 -15.67 -0.28
N ILE A 3 -6.63 -16.03 -0.30
CA ILE A 3 -5.59 -15.14 -0.80
C ILE A 3 -5.92 -14.91 -2.28
N SER A 4 -6.34 -13.69 -2.61
CA SER A 4 -6.55 -13.31 -4.00
C SER A 4 -5.19 -13.28 -4.69
N ASP A 5 -5.08 -13.94 -5.84
CA ASP A 5 -3.89 -13.88 -6.71
C ASP A 5 -3.58 -12.43 -7.20
N ASP A 6 -4.47 -11.48 -6.89
CA ASP A 6 -4.36 -10.10 -7.31
C ASP A 6 -3.65 -9.22 -6.28
N LEU A 7 -3.36 -9.74 -5.09
CA LEU A 7 -2.76 -8.99 -3.99
C LEU A 7 -1.40 -9.60 -3.61
N GLN A 8 -0.41 -8.74 -3.41
CA GLN A 8 0.89 -9.10 -2.87
C GLN A 8 1.26 -8.18 -1.71
N ASP A 9 1.59 -8.75 -0.55
CA ASP A 9 2.15 -7.97 0.54
C ASP A 9 3.57 -7.52 0.20
N ILE A 10 3.86 -6.25 0.51
CA ILE A 10 5.11 -5.58 0.13
C ILE A 10 6.00 -5.36 1.34
N ALA A 11 5.45 -4.79 2.42
CA ALA A 11 6.19 -4.46 3.62
C ALA A 11 5.30 -4.50 4.87
N LEU A 12 5.87 -4.98 5.96
CA LEU A 12 5.29 -4.90 7.31
C LEU A 12 6.28 -4.14 8.20
N PHE A 13 5.81 -3.17 8.97
CA PHE A 13 6.70 -2.38 9.82
C PHE A 13 5.95 -1.78 11.01
N ARG A 14 6.70 -1.22 11.96
CA ARG A 14 6.17 -0.40 13.05
C ARG A 14 6.51 1.07 12.88
N SER A 15 5.56 1.92 13.24
CA SER A 15 5.77 3.37 13.34
C SER A 15 4.70 3.99 14.21
N SER A 16 5.11 4.93 15.07
CA SER A 16 4.21 5.81 15.84
C SER A 16 3.99 7.16 15.16
N GLN A 17 4.54 7.37 13.96
CA GLN A 17 4.34 8.60 13.19
C GLN A 17 2.90 8.74 12.71
N PHE A 18 2.23 7.62 12.47
CA PHE A 18 0.88 7.58 11.93
C PHE A 18 -0.10 7.38 13.08
N THR A 19 -1.02 8.32 13.23
CA THR A 19 -2.09 8.28 14.22
C THR A 19 -3.44 8.38 13.52
N PRO A 20 -4.44 7.59 13.93
CA PRO A 20 -5.81 7.81 13.46
C PRO A 20 -6.35 9.09 14.11
N PHE A 21 -6.14 10.22 13.45
CA PHE A 21 -6.63 11.53 13.91
C PHE A 21 -8.03 11.85 13.39
N LEU A 22 -8.47 11.18 12.32
CA LEU A 22 -9.85 11.26 11.86
C LEU A 22 -10.74 10.51 12.87
N PRO A 23 -11.94 11.05 13.19
CA PRO A 23 -12.95 10.32 13.95
C PRO A 23 -13.20 8.93 13.34
N ASP A 24 -13.55 7.93 14.15
CA ASP A 24 -13.78 6.56 13.67
C ASP A 24 -14.80 6.48 12.53
N GLU A 25 -15.84 7.33 12.55
CA GLU A 25 -16.86 7.47 11.50
C GLU A 25 -16.32 8.02 10.16
N CYS A 26 -15.14 8.62 10.18
CA CYS A 26 -14.42 9.14 9.02
C CYS A 26 -13.25 8.23 8.60
N GLN A 27 -12.98 7.15 9.33
CA GLN A 27 -12.06 6.10 8.91
C GLN A 27 -12.76 5.19 7.89
N ALA A 28 -11.96 4.37 7.21
CA ALA A 28 -12.44 3.32 6.30
C ALA A 28 -13.51 2.42 6.95
N ASN A 29 -13.24 2.01 8.19
CA ASN A 29 -14.09 1.17 9.03
C ASN A 29 -13.59 1.28 10.48
N PRO A 30 -14.38 1.01 11.53
CA PRO A 30 -13.87 1.01 12.90
C PRO A 30 -12.68 0.05 13.06
N GLY A 31 -11.59 0.57 13.63
CA GLY A 31 -10.34 -0.19 13.81
C GLY A 31 -9.50 -0.38 12.53
N VAL A 32 -9.93 0.16 11.40
CA VAL A 32 -9.22 0.12 10.11
C VAL A 32 -8.64 1.51 9.81
N TYR A 33 -7.32 1.61 9.94
CA TYR A 33 -6.55 2.83 9.80
C TYR A 33 -5.70 2.81 8.52
N GLY A 34 -4.97 3.90 8.26
CA GLY A 34 -4.04 3.98 7.14
C GLY A 34 -4.07 5.32 6.39
N ALA A 35 -5.01 6.21 6.71
CA ALA A 35 -5.17 7.50 6.04
C ALA A 35 -3.88 8.33 6.04
N GLU A 36 -3.26 8.50 7.22
CA GLU A 36 -2.01 9.25 7.36
C GLU A 36 -0.84 8.56 6.67
N LEU A 37 -0.77 7.23 6.75
CA LEU A 37 0.26 6.45 6.06
C LEU A 37 0.15 6.64 4.54
N ALA A 38 -1.04 6.49 3.97
CA ALA A 38 -1.30 6.69 2.55
C ALA A 38 -0.96 8.12 2.12
N TYR A 39 -1.42 9.12 2.88
CA TYR A 39 -1.14 10.53 2.59
C TYR A 39 0.36 10.85 2.65
N TRP A 40 1.06 10.39 3.70
CA TRP A 40 2.49 10.57 3.85
C TRP A 40 3.26 9.90 2.71
N LEU A 41 2.92 8.64 2.40
CA LEU A 41 3.60 7.86 1.38
C LEU A 41 3.41 8.46 -0.01
N ALA A 42 2.19 8.89 -0.36
CA ALA A 42 1.92 9.60 -1.60
C ALA A 42 2.80 10.85 -1.76
N ARG A 43 2.94 11.64 -0.68
CA ARG A 43 3.79 12.84 -0.68
C ARG A 43 5.26 12.51 -0.85
N GLU A 44 5.77 11.49 -0.14
CA GLU A 44 7.16 11.06 -0.23
C GLU A 44 7.51 10.47 -1.62
N LEU A 45 6.59 9.71 -2.22
CA LEU A 45 6.73 9.19 -3.57
C LEU A 45 6.70 10.32 -4.62
N ALA A 46 5.81 11.31 -4.45
CA ALA A 46 5.73 12.46 -5.35
C ALA A 46 7.04 13.28 -5.37
N GLN A 47 7.70 13.46 -4.22
CA GLN A 47 9.03 14.09 -4.15
C GLN A 47 10.09 13.33 -4.97
N ARG A 48 9.89 12.03 -5.18
CA ARG A 48 10.72 11.14 -6.00
C ARG A 48 10.20 11.01 -7.44
N LYS A 49 9.25 11.86 -7.85
CA LYS A 49 8.60 11.86 -9.17
C LYS A 49 7.79 10.59 -9.47
N LEU A 50 7.41 9.83 -8.43
CA LEU A 50 6.49 8.71 -8.53
C LEU A 50 5.12 9.21 -8.09
N VAL A 51 4.28 9.58 -9.05
CA VAL A 51 2.96 10.16 -8.78
C VAL A 51 1.93 9.04 -8.59
N THR A 52 1.17 9.13 -7.51
CA THR A 52 -0.01 8.28 -7.25
C THR A 52 -1.27 9.14 -7.18
N SER A 53 -2.44 8.52 -7.13
CA SER A 53 -3.69 9.22 -6.80
C SER A 53 -3.65 9.85 -5.39
N TYR A 54 -4.65 10.66 -5.09
CA TYR A 54 -4.98 11.01 -3.71
C TYR A 54 -5.44 9.75 -2.95
N PRO A 55 -5.21 9.65 -1.62
CA PRO A 55 -5.73 8.55 -0.80
C PRO A 55 -7.24 8.37 -0.96
N LEU A 56 -7.66 7.14 -1.25
CA LEU A 56 -9.06 6.72 -1.32
C LEU A 56 -9.36 5.73 -0.20
N ALA A 57 -10.48 5.91 0.50
CA ALA A 57 -10.92 4.99 1.54
C ALA A 57 -11.60 3.75 0.93
N GLU A 58 -11.33 2.58 1.50
CA GLU A 58 -11.93 1.28 1.20
C GLU A 58 -12.26 0.57 2.51
N ASP A 59 -13.18 -0.39 2.52
CA ASP A 59 -13.67 -1.09 3.74
C ASP A 59 -12.58 -1.70 4.65
N TRP A 60 -11.37 -1.90 4.11
CA TRP A 60 -10.22 -2.52 4.76
C TRP A 60 -8.95 -1.66 4.78
N GLY A 61 -9.01 -0.38 4.41
CA GLY A 61 -7.88 0.55 4.55
C GLY A 61 -7.90 1.67 3.53
N TRP A 62 -6.71 2.15 3.16
CA TRP A 62 -6.57 3.28 2.24
C TRP A 62 -5.77 2.88 1.00
N LEU A 63 -6.22 3.33 -0.17
CA LEU A 63 -5.61 3.03 -1.46
C LEU A 63 -4.97 4.26 -2.09
N LEU A 64 -3.85 4.02 -2.77
CA LEU A 64 -3.26 4.93 -3.75
C LEU A 64 -3.22 4.21 -5.11
N SER A 65 -3.84 4.76 -6.15
CA SER A 65 -3.70 4.22 -7.51
C SER A 65 -2.39 4.68 -8.13
N TYR A 66 -1.74 3.78 -8.87
CA TYR A 66 -0.52 4.01 -9.61
C TYR A 66 -0.67 3.42 -11.02
N GLU A 67 -0.38 4.24 -12.03
CA GLU A 67 -0.39 3.83 -13.43
C GLU A 67 1.05 3.85 -13.95
N THR A 68 1.48 2.75 -14.56
CA THR A 68 2.77 2.70 -15.26
C THR A 68 2.71 3.44 -16.59
N SER A 69 3.86 3.73 -17.21
CA SER A 69 3.91 4.32 -18.55
C SER A 69 3.30 3.44 -19.65
N SER A 70 3.16 2.13 -19.42
CA SER A 70 2.49 1.20 -20.32
C SER A 70 0.96 1.16 -20.14
N GLY A 71 0.41 1.90 -19.18
CA GLY A 71 -1.02 1.92 -18.87
C GLY A 71 -1.46 0.82 -17.89
N ASP A 72 -0.51 0.18 -17.19
CA ASP A 72 -0.84 -0.84 -16.18
C ASP A 72 -1.21 -0.18 -14.87
N GLU A 73 -2.39 -0.54 -14.35
CA GLU A 73 -2.92 0.00 -13.10
C GLU A 73 -2.67 -0.92 -11.91
N PHE A 74 -2.18 -0.33 -10.83
CA PHE A 74 -2.01 -0.95 -9.53
C PHE A 74 -2.67 -0.09 -8.45
N SER A 75 -3.15 -0.72 -7.39
CA SER A 75 -3.51 -0.02 -6.15
C SER A 75 -2.60 -0.42 -5.02
N LEU A 76 -1.98 0.57 -4.39
CA LEU A 76 -1.21 0.40 -3.17
C LEU A 76 -2.15 0.53 -1.97
N HIS A 77 -2.32 -0.55 -1.23
CA HIS A 77 -3.03 -0.57 0.03
C HIS A 77 -2.10 -0.19 1.18
N CYS A 78 -2.62 0.67 2.06
CA CYS A 78 -2.01 1.09 3.31
C CYS A 78 -2.99 0.80 4.44
N GLY A 79 -2.65 -0.11 5.35
CA GLY A 79 -3.51 -0.51 6.45
C GLY A 79 -2.73 -0.84 7.72
N ASN A 80 -3.42 -0.90 8.85
CA ASN A 80 -2.88 -1.45 10.09
C ASN A 80 -3.10 -2.96 10.16
N GLU A 81 -2.27 -3.64 10.94
CA GLU A 81 -2.62 -4.99 11.43
C GLU A 81 -3.82 -4.88 12.37
N GLU A 82 -4.74 -5.85 12.30
CA GLU A 82 -5.95 -5.87 13.13
C GLU A 82 -5.62 -5.70 14.61
N GLY A 83 -6.31 -4.76 15.27
CA GLY A 83 -6.08 -4.43 16.68
C GLY A 83 -4.80 -3.63 16.98
N SER A 84 -4.00 -3.29 15.96
CA SER A 84 -2.81 -2.46 16.12
C SER A 84 -3.04 -1.01 15.69
N THR A 85 -2.41 -0.07 16.41
CA THR A 85 -2.36 1.35 16.07
C THR A 85 -0.98 1.80 15.59
N ASN A 86 0.00 0.89 15.56
CA ASN A 86 1.39 1.24 15.23
C ASN A 86 2.10 0.21 14.34
N LYS A 87 1.40 -0.84 13.90
CA LYS A 87 1.92 -1.87 12.99
C LYS A 87 1.17 -1.79 11.68
N TRP A 88 1.92 -1.63 10.60
CA TRP A 88 1.42 -1.21 9.30
C TRP A 88 1.81 -2.20 8.22
N LEU A 89 0.85 -2.52 7.36
CA LEU A 89 1.02 -3.35 6.18
C LEU A 89 0.85 -2.49 4.94
N ILE A 90 1.76 -2.66 3.99
CA ILE A 90 1.63 -2.17 2.63
C ILE A 90 1.49 -3.37 1.70
N SER A 91 0.45 -3.37 0.88
CA SER A 91 0.19 -4.42 -0.11
C SER A 91 -0.11 -3.81 -1.47
N LEU A 92 0.26 -4.51 -2.53
CA LEU A 92 0.06 -4.07 -3.90
C LEU A 92 -1.00 -4.95 -4.55
N ARG A 93 -2.05 -4.32 -5.08
CA ARG A 93 -3.06 -4.96 -5.92
C ARG A 93 -2.78 -4.68 -7.39
N ARG A 94 -2.85 -5.71 -8.23
CA ARG A 94 -2.84 -5.58 -9.70
C ARG A 94 -4.26 -5.57 -10.24
N HIS A 95 -4.54 -4.69 -11.18
CA HIS A 95 -5.84 -4.62 -11.85
C HIS A 95 -5.78 -5.22 -13.25
N ALA A 96 -6.86 -5.87 -13.65
CA ALA A 96 -6.93 -6.46 -14.98
C ALA A 96 -7.13 -5.40 -16.05
N ARG A 97 -6.46 -5.58 -17.19
CA ARG A 97 -6.70 -4.86 -18.44
C ARG A 97 -7.96 -5.41 -19.12
N GLY A 98 -8.79 -4.51 -19.64
CA GLY A 98 -9.94 -4.86 -20.48
C GLY A 98 -11.13 -5.52 -19.76
N LEU A 99 -12.09 -6.01 -20.55
CA LEU A 99 -13.47 -6.27 -20.10
C LEU A 99 -13.74 -7.65 -19.44
N PHE A 100 -12.73 -8.48 -19.21
CA PHE A 100 -12.95 -9.86 -18.71
C PHE A 100 -12.09 -10.28 -17.52
N GLY A 101 -11.32 -9.37 -16.93
CA GLY A 101 -10.62 -9.64 -15.66
C GLY A 101 -9.44 -10.62 -15.73
N ARG A 102 -9.04 -11.07 -16.94
CA ARG A 102 -8.04 -12.14 -17.12
C ARG A 102 -6.63 -11.64 -17.45
N ASP A 103 -6.52 -10.55 -18.18
CA ASP A 103 -5.22 -9.95 -18.52
C ASP A 103 -4.78 -9.09 -17.35
N LYS A 104 -3.87 -9.58 -16.51
CA LYS A 104 -3.36 -8.85 -15.35
C LYS A 104 -1.86 -8.63 -15.54
N PRO A 105 -1.35 -7.42 -15.27
CA PRO A 105 0.08 -7.17 -15.32
C PRO A 105 0.79 -8.03 -14.26
N ALA A 106 2.05 -8.36 -14.51
CA ALA A 106 2.88 -8.96 -13.47
C ALA A 106 3.20 -7.91 -12.40
N PHE A 107 3.35 -8.32 -11.13
CA PHE A 107 3.81 -7.40 -10.08
C PHE A 107 5.17 -6.76 -10.39
N ALA A 108 6.01 -7.44 -11.20
CA ALA A 108 7.28 -6.92 -11.68
C ALA A 108 7.14 -5.63 -12.52
N GLU A 109 6.00 -5.40 -13.17
CA GLU A 109 5.74 -4.16 -13.93
C GLU A 109 5.65 -2.94 -13.00
N ALA A 110 5.35 -3.13 -11.71
CA ALA A 110 5.33 -2.07 -10.70
C ALA A 110 6.70 -1.84 -10.02
N VAL A 111 7.81 -2.34 -10.59
CA VAL A 111 9.15 -2.28 -9.94
C VAL A 111 9.54 -0.87 -9.50
N LEU A 112 9.25 0.16 -10.30
CA LEU A 112 9.57 1.55 -9.95
C LEU A 112 8.81 2.03 -8.71
N LEU A 113 7.54 1.65 -8.56
CA LEU A 113 6.74 1.97 -7.38
C LEU A 113 7.29 1.22 -6.16
N VAL A 114 7.56 -0.08 -6.31
CA VAL A 114 8.04 -0.95 -5.22
C VAL A 114 9.40 -0.49 -4.70
N GLU A 115 10.35 -0.16 -5.59
CA GLU A 115 11.65 0.40 -5.20
C GLU A 115 11.52 1.82 -4.62
N GLY A 116 10.57 2.62 -5.11
CA GLY A 116 10.22 3.91 -4.53
C GLY A 116 9.75 3.78 -3.07
N ILE A 117 8.82 2.85 -2.80
CA ILE A 117 8.33 2.55 -1.45
C ILE A 117 9.49 2.09 -0.56
N ARG A 118 10.32 1.14 -1.04
CA ARG A 118 11.50 0.68 -0.31
C ARG A 118 12.41 1.84 0.06
N ALA A 119 12.73 2.73 -0.87
CA ALA A 119 13.58 3.89 -0.64
C ALA A 119 12.97 4.86 0.38
N VAL A 120 11.66 5.12 0.31
CA VAL A 120 10.94 5.95 1.28
C VAL A 120 11.04 5.36 2.69
N LEU A 121 10.66 4.08 2.85
CA LEU A 121 10.63 3.41 4.16
C LEU A 121 12.02 3.31 4.79
N LEU A 122 13.04 2.92 4.02
CA LEU A 122 14.42 2.82 4.51
C LEU A 122 15.04 4.17 4.89
N SER A 123 14.58 5.27 4.30
CA SER A 123 15.10 6.61 4.58
C SER A 123 14.46 7.27 5.81
N SER A 124 13.36 6.71 6.33
CA SER A 124 12.61 7.32 7.43
C SER A 124 13.06 6.77 8.78
N ALA A 125 13.58 7.66 9.64
CA ALA A 125 13.94 7.31 11.02
C ALA A 125 12.73 6.93 11.90
N ALA A 126 11.51 7.20 11.44
CA ALA A 126 10.28 6.84 12.15
C ALA A 126 9.79 5.41 11.86
N ILE A 127 10.45 4.70 10.94
CA ILE A 127 10.12 3.32 10.58
C ILE A 127 11.03 2.36 11.35
N ALA A 128 10.43 1.42 12.08
CA ALA A 128 11.11 0.39 12.86
C ALA A 128 10.58 -1.00 12.49
N GLU A 129 11.33 -2.05 12.82
CA GLU A 129 10.93 -3.46 12.59
C GLU A 129 10.48 -3.72 11.13
N LEU A 130 11.12 -3.09 10.16
CA LEU A 130 10.76 -3.23 8.75
C LEU A 130 11.09 -4.64 8.24
N GLU A 131 10.05 -5.40 7.95
CA GLU A 131 10.07 -6.67 7.24
C GLU A 131 9.65 -6.43 5.78
N TRP A 132 10.51 -6.83 4.83
CA TRP A 132 10.18 -6.77 3.41
C TRP A 132 9.58 -8.11 2.95
N LEU A 133 8.36 -8.06 2.43
CA LEU A 133 7.55 -9.24 2.09
C LEU A 133 7.55 -9.53 0.58
N ALA A 134 7.74 -8.51 -0.26
CA ALA A 134 7.76 -8.70 -1.72
C ALA A 134 8.92 -9.63 -2.13
N GLY A 135 8.61 -10.67 -2.92
CA GLY A 135 9.58 -11.69 -3.34
C GLY A 135 9.57 -12.97 -2.50
N GLN A 136 8.83 -13.01 -1.39
CA GLN A 136 8.54 -14.25 -0.67
C GLN A 136 7.25 -14.87 -1.24
N SER A 137 7.41 -15.68 -2.28
CA SER A 137 6.30 -16.43 -2.86
C SER A 137 5.76 -17.43 -1.84
N GLY A 138 4.56 -17.18 -1.31
CA GLY A 138 3.72 -18.16 -0.63
C GLY A 138 4.21 -18.66 0.72
N GLN A 139 3.90 -17.93 1.80
CA GLN A 139 3.40 -18.52 3.04
C GLN A 139 3.06 -17.43 4.06
N ARG A 140 1.77 -17.13 4.20
CA ARG A 140 1.10 -16.92 5.49
C ARG A 140 -0.30 -17.54 5.39
#